data_AF-A0A7Y4VVE9-F1
#
_entry.id   AF-A0A7Y4VVE9-F1
#
_cell.length_a   1.000
_cell.length_b   1.000
_cell.length_c   1.000
_cell.angle_alpha   90.00
_cell.angle_beta   90.00
_cell.angle_gamma   90.00
#
_symmetry.space_group_name_H-M   'P 1'
#
loop_
_entity.id
_entity.type
_entity.pdbx_description
1 polymer ?
#
loop_
_entity_poly.entity_id
_entity_poly.type
_entity_poly.pdbx_seq_one_letter_code
_entity_poly.pdbx_strand_id
1 'polypeptide(L)'
;VMATMGTIGIAAVAGYVIVSAKLGLAFAIPVGILGLGGITIVLRGPIGRAFAEALGASPPPDETAGQLLAEVDDLRARLQEIEERVDFSERLLAQHAKSE
;
A
#
# COMPACT_ATOMS: atom_id res chain seq x y z
N VAL A 1 5.48 -26.97 -8.10
CA VAL A 1 5.80 -25.55 -7.80
C VAL A 1 5.57 -25.21 -6.33
N MET A 2 4.44 -25.58 -5.72
CA MET A 2 4.19 -25.31 -4.29
C MET A 2 5.20 -26.02 -3.36
N ALA A 3 5.53 -27.29 -3.63
CA ALA A 3 6.54 -28.04 -2.87
C ALA A 3 7.96 -27.44 -2.98
N THR A 4 8.34 -26.95 -4.15
CA THR A 4 9.66 -26.34 -4.40
C THR A 4 9.80 -24.97 -3.72
N MET A 5 8.70 -24.22 -3.57
CA MET A 5 8.70 -22.96 -2.81
C MET A 5 8.86 -23.20 -1.30
N GLY A 6 8.17 -24.22 -0.76
CA GLY A 6 8.31 -24.61 0.64
C GLY A 6 9.75 -25.02 1.01
N THR A 7 10.43 -25.75 0.11
CA THR A 7 11.84 -26.12 0.32
C THR A 7 12.78 -24.92 0.30
N ILE A 8 12.51 -23.90 -0.53
CA ILE A 8 13.33 -22.68 -0.58
C ILE A 8 13.18 -21.87 0.71
N GLY A 9 11.95 -21.75 1.24
CA GLY A 9 11.70 -21.06 2.50
C GLY A 9 12.41 -21.73 3.68
N ILE A 10 12.30 -23.06 3.78
CA ILE A 10 12.97 -23.84 4.83
C ILE A 10 14.49 -23.73 4.71
N ALA A 11 15.04 -23.81 3.48
CA ALA A 11 16.47 -23.67 3.25
C ALA A 11 17.00 -22.26 3.60
N ALA A 12 16.23 -21.21 3.31
CA ALA A 12 16.58 -19.84 3.66
C ALA A 12 16.62 -19.62 5.18
N VAL A 13 15.62 -20.16 5.91
CA VAL A 13 15.57 -20.09 7.37
C VAL A 13 16.71 -20.89 8.00
N ALA A 14 16.94 -22.12 7.52
CA ALA A 14 18.03 -22.96 8.01
C ALA A 14 19.41 -22.31 7.75
N GLY A 15 19.62 -21.77 6.55
CA GLY A 15 20.84 -21.04 6.20
C GLY A 15 21.05 -19.82 7.10
N TYR A 16 20.00 -19.04 7.35
CA TYR A 16 20.06 -17.90 8.26
C TYR A 16 20.43 -18.33 9.69
N VAL A 17 19.83 -19.39 10.23
CA VAL A 17 20.16 -19.91 11.56
C VAL A 17 21.62 -20.35 11.65
N ILE A 18 22.12 -21.09 10.66
CA ILE A 18 23.52 -21.55 10.61
C ILE A 18 24.49 -20.37 10.57
N VAL A 19 24.22 -19.37 9.72
CA VAL A 19 25.06 -18.19 9.56
C VAL A 19 25.03 -17.33 10.84
N SER A 20 23.86 -17.13 11.44
CA SER A 20 23.70 -16.37 12.69
C SER A 20 24.43 -17.01 13.88
N ALA A 21 24.46 -18.35 13.95
CA ALA A 21 25.18 -19.07 14.99
C ALA A 21 26.71 -18.94 14.87
N LYS A 22 27.23 -18.76 13.66
CA LYS A 22 28.68 -18.57 13.42
C LYS A 22 29.15 -17.12 13.52
N LEU A 23 28.35 -16.15 13.10
CA LEU A 23 28.74 -14.73 13.09
C LEU A 23 28.35 -13.97 14.36
N GLY A 24 27.51 -14.54 15.22
CA GLY A 24 27.11 -13.94 16.49
C GLY A 24 26.03 -12.84 16.37
N LEU A 25 25.63 -12.30 17.52
CA LEU A 25 24.47 -11.39 17.64
C LEU A 25 24.60 -10.10 16.82
N ALA A 26 25.82 -9.60 16.61
CA ALA A 26 26.07 -8.39 15.84
C ALA A 26 25.65 -8.50 14.37
N PHE A 27 25.66 -9.71 13.80
CA PHE A 27 25.16 -9.97 12.44
C PHE A 27 23.67 -10.33 12.45
N ALA A 28 23.23 -11.12 13.43
CA ALA A 28 21.86 -11.62 13.51
C ALA A 28 20.82 -10.50 13.67
N ILE A 29 21.11 -9.49 14.51
CA ILE A 29 20.15 -8.42 14.83
C ILE A 29 19.78 -7.57 13.60
N PRO A 30 20.73 -6.96 12.86
CA PRO A 30 20.38 -6.14 11.69
C PRO A 30 19.75 -6.95 10.56
N VAL A 31 20.20 -8.18 10.31
CA VAL A 31 19.63 -9.05 9.28
C VAL A 31 18.22 -9.51 9.65
N GLY A 32 17.97 -9.81 10.93
CA GLY A 32 16.64 -10.14 11.43
C GLY A 32 15.65 -8.98 11.26
N ILE A 33 16.08 -7.75 11.58
CA ILE A 33 15.25 -6.55 11.39
C ILE A 33 14.95 -6.31 9.90
N LEU A 34 15.96 -6.39 9.03
CA LEU A 34 15.78 -6.24 7.59
C LEU A 34 14.92 -7.36 6.99
N GLY A 35 15.08 -8.60 7.47
CA GLY A 35 14.27 -9.73 7.05
C GLY A 35 12.80 -9.56 7.43
N LEU A 36 12.51 -9.17 8.68
CA LEU A 36 11.15 -8.88 9.13
C LEU A 36 10.53 -7.71 8.38
N GLY A 37 11.28 -6.62 8.16
CA GLY A 37 10.81 -5.48 7.36
C GLY A 37 10.56 -5.86 5.90
N GLY A 38 11.50 -6.59 5.28
CA GLY A 38 11.43 -7.02 3.88
C GLY A 38 10.24 -7.94 3.61
N ILE A 39 9.90 -8.83 4.54
CA ILE A 39 8.70 -9.68 4.44
C ILE A 39 7.43 -8.85 4.29
N THR A 40 7.27 -7.75 5.03
CA THR A 40 6.07 -6.90 4.92
C THR A 40 5.93 -6.20 3.57
N ILE A 41 7.06 -5.83 2.95
CA ILE A 41 7.10 -5.18 1.64
C ILE A 41 6.81 -6.19 0.53
N VAL A 42 7.42 -7.38 0.60
CA VAL A 42 7.21 -8.46 -0.37
C VAL A 42 5.77 -8.98 -0.31
N LEU A 43 5.18 -9.10 0.90
CA LEU A 43 3.78 -9.51 1.06
C LEU A 43 2.79 -8.46 0.51
N ARG A 44 3.14 -7.17 0.52
CA ARG A 44 2.34 -6.11 -0.11
C ARG A 44 2.50 -6.04 -1.64
N GLY A 45 3.51 -6.71 -2.20
CA GLY A 45 3.81 -6.72 -3.63
C GLY A 45 3.07 -7.81 -4.43
N PRO A 46 3.37 -7.92 -5.74
CA PRO A 46 2.75 -8.91 -6.64
C PRO A 46 3.03 -10.36 -6.22
N ILE A 47 4.21 -10.62 -5.63
CA ILE A 47 4.60 -11.94 -5.12
C ILE A 47 3.76 -12.32 -3.88
N GLY A 48 3.49 -11.37 -2.99
CA GLY A 48 2.62 -11.58 -1.83
C GLY A 48 1.18 -11.91 -2.21
N ARG A 49 0.64 -11.24 -3.24
CA ARG A 49 -0.69 -11.55 -3.78
C ARG A 49 -0.76 -12.96 -4.36
N ALA A 50 0.24 -13.37 -5.15
CA ALA A 50 0.29 -14.72 -5.70
C ALA A 50 0.39 -15.80 -4.60
N PHE A 51 1.11 -15.51 -3.51
CA PHE A 51 1.19 -16.41 -2.35
C PHE A 51 -0.12 -16.47 -1.56
N ALA A 52 -0.81 -15.35 -1.40
CA ALA A 52 -2.14 -15.28 -0.77
C ALA A 52 -3.19 -16.07 -1.59
N GLU A 53 -3.20 -15.89 -2.91
CA GLU A 53 -4.06 -16.64 -3.83
C GLU A 53 -3.76 -18.14 -3.80
N ALA A 54 -2.48 -18.53 -3.75
CA ALA A 54 -2.07 -19.92 -3.60
C ALA A 54 -2.47 -20.56 -2.25
N LEU A 55 -2.61 -19.75 -1.19
CA LEU A 55 -3.11 -20.17 0.11
C LEU A 55 -4.66 -20.14 0.19
N GLY A 56 -5.35 -19.80 -0.89
CA GLY A 56 -6.80 -19.68 -0.91
C GLY A 56 -7.32 -18.47 -0.14
N ALA A 57 -6.46 -17.49 0.16
CA ALA A 57 -6.89 -16.22 0.71
C ALA A 57 -7.55 -15.42 -0.40
N SER A 58 -8.88 -15.37 -0.39
CA SER A 58 -9.61 -14.42 -1.22
C SER A 58 -9.21 -12.99 -0.82
N PRO A 59 -8.97 -12.08 -1.77
CA PRO A 59 -8.77 -10.67 -1.44
C PRO A 59 -9.97 -10.18 -0.61
N PRO A 60 -9.74 -9.29 0.38
CA PRO A 60 -10.84 -8.74 1.17
C PRO A 60 -11.87 -8.11 0.23
N PRO A 61 -13.17 -8.25 0.55
CA PRO A 61 -14.24 -7.92 -0.38
C PRO A 61 -14.12 -6.48 -0.88
N ASP A 62 -14.46 -6.31 -2.17
CA ASP A 62 -14.47 -5.07 -2.95
C ASP A 62 -15.32 -3.93 -2.33
N GLU A 63 -16.00 -4.23 -1.22
CA GLU A 63 -16.80 -3.32 -0.42
C GLU A 63 -15.99 -2.11 0.09
N THR A 64 -14.73 -2.31 0.47
CA THR A 64 -13.86 -1.18 0.85
C THR A 64 -13.50 -0.30 -0.35
N ALA A 65 -13.30 -0.88 -1.53
CA ALA A 65 -13.04 -0.12 -2.75
C ALA A 65 -14.30 0.66 -3.18
N GLY A 66 -15.48 0.04 -3.11
CA GLY A 66 -16.76 0.68 -3.36
C GLY A 66 -17.03 1.86 -2.40
N GLN A 67 -16.73 1.69 -1.11
CA GLN A 67 -16.86 2.76 -0.12
C GLN A 67 -15.93 3.94 -0.41
N LEU A 68 -14.67 3.67 -0.75
CA LEU A 68 -13.70 4.71 -1.11
C LEU A 68 -14.10 5.47 -2.39
N LEU A 69 -14.63 4.75 -3.39
CA LEU A 69 -15.10 5.39 -4.62
C LEU A 69 -16.31 6.29 -4.36
N ALA A 70 -17.25 5.85 -3.53
CA ALA A 70 -18.40 6.66 -3.13
C ALA A 70 -17.98 7.93 -2.38
N GLU A 71 -16.97 7.83 -1.50
CA GLU A 71 -16.42 8.98 -0.77
C GLU A 71 -15.71 9.97 -1.71
N VAL A 72 -14.99 9.47 -2.73
CA VAL A 72 -14.37 10.31 -3.77
C VAL A 72 -15.42 11.04 -4.59
N ASP A 73 -16.52 10.38 -4.95
CA ASP A 73 -17.59 11.00 -5.72
C ASP A 73 -18.33 12.08 -4.91
N ASP A 74 -18.55 11.88 -3.60
CA ASP A 74 -19.08 12.92 -2.72
C ASP A 74 -18.13 14.13 -2.63
N LEU A 75 -16.82 13.89 -2.51
CA LEU A 75 -15.82 14.97 -2.47
C LEU A 75 -15.79 15.76 -3.78
N ARG A 76 -15.88 15.07 -4.93
CA ARG A 76 -15.95 15.71 -6.25
C ARG A 76 -17.16 16.61 -6.39
N ALA A 77 -18.33 16.17 -5.91
CA ALA A 77 -19.54 16.99 -5.94
C ALA A 77 -19.38 18.28 -5.13
N ARG A 78 -18.79 18.19 -3.92
CA ARG A 78 -18.51 19.37 -3.09
C ARG A 78 -17.49 20.31 -3.72
N LEU A 79 -16.48 19.78 -4.40
CA LEU A 79 -15.49 20.58 -5.11
C LEU A 79 -16.13 21.37 -6.26
N GLN A 80 -17.03 20.75 -7.04
CA GLN A 80 -17.75 21.46 -8.09
C GLN A 80 -18.56 22.65 -7.56
N GLU A 81 -19.26 22.48 -6.43
CA GLU A 81 -20.01 23.58 -5.80
C GLU A 81 -19.08 24.73 -5.36
N ILE A 82 -17.91 24.41 -4.83
CA ILE A 82 -16.91 25.42 -4.44
C ILE A 82 -16.37 26.15 -5.67
N GLU A 83 -16.04 25.41 -6.74
CA GLU A 83 -15.56 25.99 -8.00
C GLU A 83 -16.58 26.98 -8.58
N GLU A 84 -17.87 26.65 -8.58
CA GLU A 84 -18.93 27.57 -9.04
C GLU A 84 -19.01 28.85 -8.21
N ARG A 85 -18.87 28.74 -6.88
CA ARG A 85 -18.89 29.89 -5.96
C ARG A 85 -17.66 30.78 -6.13
N VAL A 86 -16.50 30.19 -6.40
CA VAL A 86 -15.26 30.93 -6.69
C VAL A 86 -15.40 31.67 -8.01
N ASP A 87 -15.79 30.99 -9.08
CA ASP A 87 -16.00 31.59 -10.41
C ASP A 87 -17.04 32.73 -10.34
N PHE A 88 -18.11 32.55 -9.57
CA PHE A 88 -19.07 33.63 -9.31
C PHE A 88 -18.43 34.84 -8.62
N SER A 89 -17.61 34.61 -7.59
CA SER A 89 -16.93 35.68 -6.87
C SER A 89 -15.93 36.43 -7.76
N GLU A 90 -15.19 35.70 -8.61
CA GLU A 90 -14.28 36.29 -9.59
C GLU A 90 -15.03 37.18 -10.59
N ARG A 91 -16.18 36.73 -11.10
CA ARG A 91 -17.02 37.54 -12.00
C ARG A 91 -17.54 38.81 -11.33
N LEU A 92 -17.87 38.77 -10.04
CA LEU A 92 -18.31 39.96 -9.30
C LEU A 92 -17.16 40.94 -9.05
N LEU A 93 -15.99 40.43 -8.66
CA LEU A 93 -14.80 41.27 -8.46
C LEU A 93 -14.36 41.94 -9.76
N ALA A 94 -14.38 41.22 -10.88
CA ALA A 94 -14.08 41.78 -12.19
C ALA A 94 -15.07 42.88 -12.62
N GLN A 95 -16.35 42.76 -12.28
CA GLN A 95 -17.35 43.80 -12.52
C GLN A 95 -17.08 45.04 -11.67
N HIS A 96 -16.75 44.87 -10.38
CA HIS A 96 -16.42 45.98 -9.48
C HIS A 96 -15.15 46.73 -9.94
N ALA A 97 -14.11 45.99 -10.34
CA ALA A 97 -12.87 46.57 -10.85
C ALA A 97 -13.03 47.35 -12.16
N LYS A 98 -14.08 47.07 -12.94
CA LYS A 98 -14.39 47.78 -14.19
C LYS A 98 -15.24 49.04 -13.97
N SER A 99 -15.89 49.17 -12.81
CA SER A 99 -16.72 50.33 -12.46
C SER A 99 -15.96 51.46 -11.75
N GLU A 100 -14.69 51.24 -11.40
CA GLU A 100 -13.71 52.28 -11.05
C GLU A 100 -12.92 52.72 -12.28
#